data_AF-A0A931K4Q5-F1
#
_entry.id   AF-A0A931K4Q5-F1
#
_cell.length_a   1.000
_cell.length_b   1.000
_cell.length_c   1.000
_cell.angle_alpha   90.00
_cell.angle_beta   90.00
_cell.angle_gamma   90.00
#
_symmetry.space_group_name_H-M   'P 1'
#
loop_
_entity.id
_entity.type
_entity.pdbx_description
1 polymer ?
#
loop_
_entity_poly.entity_id
_entity_poly.type
_entity_poly.pdbx_seq_one_letter_code
_entity_poly.pdbx_strand_id
1 'polypeptide(L)'
;MAALKNARHEAFARALAKGMGVTEAYVAAGYRHSPAAATRLSKTVKVAARLTELQNKGAERAAVTAESLSAELEEARSIALAEKQASAAVSATMGKAKLFGIGVEHRRVSGTIGLVTVTPKDLEGLTEDELASLERAYPVFEKLGLVGGNHSGEGA
;
A
#
# COMPACT_ATOMS: atom_id res chain seq x y z
N MET A 1 18.68 14.90 -5.36
CA MET A 1 19.90 14.54 -6.11
C MET A 1 19.88 15.13 -7.52
N ALA A 2 21.04 15.58 -7.99
CA ALA A 2 21.22 16.21 -9.31
C ALA A 2 21.08 15.19 -10.46
N ALA A 3 20.70 15.66 -11.65
CA ALA A 3 20.62 14.86 -12.86
C ALA A 3 21.96 14.20 -13.23
N LEU A 4 21.93 13.12 -14.03
CA LEU A 4 23.18 12.58 -14.57
C LEU A 4 23.95 13.64 -15.35
N LYS A 5 25.29 13.63 -15.21
CA LYS A 5 26.19 14.54 -15.94
C LYS A 5 26.02 14.45 -17.46
N ASN A 6 25.67 13.27 -18.00
CA ASN A 6 25.36 13.11 -19.41
C ASN A 6 23.85 13.31 -19.64
N ALA A 7 23.50 14.42 -20.30
CA ALA A 7 22.12 14.80 -20.60
C ALA A 7 21.34 13.73 -21.37
N ARG A 8 22.01 12.99 -22.27
CA ARG A 8 21.37 11.92 -23.06
C ARG A 8 21.11 10.68 -22.20
N HIS A 9 21.96 10.38 -21.22
CA HIS A 9 21.67 9.31 -20.25
C HIS A 9 20.51 9.68 -19.32
N GLU A 10 20.44 10.96 -18.90
CA GLU A 10 19.31 11.46 -18.11
C GLU A 10 18.00 11.39 -18.92
N ALA A 11 18.01 11.83 -20.18
CA ALA A 11 16.85 11.75 -21.07
C ALA A 11 16.39 10.30 -21.28
N PHE A 12 17.34 9.37 -21.48
CA PHE A 12 17.07 7.95 -21.59
C PHE A 12 16.42 7.37 -20.32
N ALA A 13 17.00 7.65 -19.14
CA ALA A 13 16.44 7.21 -17.86
C ALA A 13 15.03 7.76 -17.61
N ARG A 14 14.77 9.03 -17.98
CA ARG A 14 13.44 9.65 -17.87
C ARG A 14 12.43 9.02 -18.82
N ALA A 15 12.82 8.68 -20.05
CA ALA A 15 11.94 8.01 -21.00
C ALA A 15 11.55 6.60 -20.51
N LEU A 16 12.51 5.85 -19.98
CA LEU A 16 12.24 4.55 -19.34
C LEU A 16 11.32 4.67 -18.12
N ALA A 17 11.54 5.67 -17.27
CA ALA A 17 10.69 5.92 -16.10
C ALA A 17 9.24 6.27 -16.46
N LYS A 18 9.01 6.79 -17.67
CA LYS A 18 7.68 7.06 -18.23
C LYS A 18 7.04 5.84 -18.90
N GLY A 19 7.69 4.67 -18.88
CA GLY A 19 7.17 3.43 -19.45
C GLY A 19 7.50 3.19 -20.92
N MET A 20 8.36 4.01 -21.54
CA MET A 20 8.79 3.76 -22.94
C MET A 20 9.67 2.51 -23.02
N GLY A 21 9.55 1.77 -24.13
CA GLY A 21 10.39 0.60 -24.38
C GLY A 21 11.88 0.96 -24.48
N VAL A 22 12.77 0.04 -24.13
CA VAL A 22 14.22 0.31 -24.04
C VAL A 22 14.82 0.86 -25.34
N THR A 23 14.48 0.28 -26.48
CA THR A 23 14.97 0.74 -27.78
C THR A 23 14.39 2.10 -28.17
N GLU A 24 13.11 2.33 -27.88
CA GLU A 24 12.40 3.58 -28.18
C GLU A 24 12.94 4.73 -27.33
N ALA A 25 13.10 4.52 -26.02
CA ALA A 25 13.70 5.46 -25.10
C ALA A 25 15.11 5.87 -25.55
N TYR A 26 15.88 4.93 -26.11
CA TYR A 26 17.24 5.17 -26.59
C TYR A 26 17.25 6.12 -27.79
N VAL A 27 16.34 5.90 -28.75
CA VAL A 27 16.17 6.79 -29.90
C VAL A 27 15.63 8.16 -29.47
N ALA A 28 14.65 8.20 -28.55
CA ALA A 28 14.10 9.43 -28.00
C ALA A 28 15.14 10.26 -27.24
N ALA A 29 16.14 9.62 -26.62
CA ALA A 29 17.30 10.28 -26.03
C ALA A 29 18.34 10.78 -27.06
N GLY A 30 18.00 10.71 -28.35
CA GLY A 30 18.76 11.21 -29.49
C GLY A 30 19.77 10.23 -30.08
N TYR A 31 19.85 8.98 -29.58
CA TYR A 31 20.78 7.98 -30.11
C TYR A 31 20.30 7.36 -31.41
N ARG A 32 21.26 6.96 -32.26
CA ARG A 32 20.95 6.16 -33.44
C ARG A 32 20.35 4.82 -33.00
N HIS A 33 19.29 4.39 -33.67
CA HIS A 33 18.60 3.14 -33.38
C HIS A 33 19.58 1.95 -33.30
N SER A 34 19.67 1.35 -32.11
CA SER A 34 20.52 0.18 -31.84
C SER A 34 20.04 -0.56 -30.58
N PRO A 35 19.32 -1.69 -30.74
CA PRO A 35 18.79 -2.44 -29.60
C PRO A 35 19.88 -2.95 -28.64
N ALA A 36 21.00 -3.43 -29.18
CA ALA A 36 22.12 -3.93 -28.37
C ALA A 36 22.76 -2.82 -27.52
N ALA A 37 22.93 -1.62 -28.07
CA ALA A 37 23.47 -0.48 -27.32
C ALA A 37 22.49 0.02 -26.27
N ALA A 38 21.19 0.04 -26.58
CA ALA A 38 20.13 0.43 -25.65
C ALA A 38 20.10 -0.49 -24.42
N THR A 39 20.14 -1.82 -24.61
CA THR A 39 20.19 -2.81 -23.52
C THR A 39 21.46 -2.71 -22.68
N ARG A 40 22.60 -2.39 -23.30
CA ARG A 40 23.85 -2.15 -22.54
C ARG A 40 23.75 -0.88 -21.70
N LEU A 41 23.15 0.18 -22.23
CA LEU A 41 22.98 1.43 -21.50
C LEU A 41 22.00 1.28 -20.34
N SER A 42 20.90 0.54 -20.51
CA SER A 42 19.93 0.31 -19.43
C SER A 42 20.53 -0.45 -18.24
N LYS A 43 21.47 -1.37 -18.51
CA LYS A 43 22.20 -2.13 -17.47
C LYS A 43 23.35 -1.35 -16.82
N THR A 44 23.67 -0.15 -17.30
CA THR A 44 24.73 0.66 -16.69
C THR A 44 24.29 1.12 -15.30
N VAL A 45 25.09 0.85 -14.27
CA VAL A 45 24.76 1.09 -12.86
C VAL A 45 24.20 2.50 -12.61
N LYS A 46 24.81 3.54 -13.20
CA LYS A 46 24.35 4.94 -13.04
C LYS A 46 22.96 5.19 -13.63
N VAL A 47 22.64 4.56 -14.76
CA VAL A 47 21.34 4.71 -15.43
C VAL A 47 20.27 3.90 -14.70
N ALA A 48 20.59 2.65 -14.32
CA ALA A 48 19.70 1.80 -13.55
C ALA A 48 19.33 2.43 -12.20
N ALA A 49 20.33 2.91 -11.44
CA ALA A 49 20.10 3.59 -10.17
C ALA A 49 19.22 4.84 -10.32
N ARG A 50 19.43 5.62 -11.40
CA ARG A 50 18.59 6.78 -11.68
C ARG A 50 17.17 6.39 -12.06
N LEU A 51 16.99 5.34 -12.85
CA LEU A 51 15.67 4.83 -13.22
C LEU A 51 14.89 4.44 -11.95
N THR A 52 15.52 3.69 -11.05
CA THR A 52 14.92 3.33 -9.75
C THR A 52 14.56 4.57 -8.93
N GLU A 53 15.45 5.58 -8.85
CA GLU A 53 15.13 6.83 -8.15
C GLU A 53 13.90 7.54 -8.75
N LEU A 54 13.80 7.60 -10.08
CA LEU A 54 12.68 8.22 -10.78
C LEU A 54 11.38 7.44 -10.59
N GLN A 55 11.45 6.11 -10.61
CA GLN A 55 10.31 5.23 -10.35
C GLN A 55 9.83 5.35 -8.90
N ASN A 56 10.74 5.37 -7.93
CA ASN A 56 10.40 5.55 -6.52
C ASN A 56 9.74 6.91 -6.28
N LYS A 57 10.23 7.99 -6.90
CA LYS A 57 9.57 9.30 -6.85
C LYS A 57 8.20 9.32 -7.52
N GLY A 58 8.06 8.58 -8.62
CA GLY A 58 6.76 8.39 -9.27
C GLY A 58 5.79 7.63 -8.35
N ALA A 59 6.27 6.57 -7.71
CA ALA A 59 5.52 5.78 -6.75
C ALA A 59 5.16 6.58 -5.49
N GLU A 60 6.07 7.39 -4.94
CA GLU A 60 5.78 8.30 -3.81
C GLU A 60 4.71 9.34 -4.16
N ARG A 61 4.70 9.84 -5.40
CA ARG A 61 3.66 10.77 -5.87
C ARG A 61 2.34 10.09 -6.20
N ALA A 62 2.38 8.84 -6.66
CA ALA A 62 1.19 8.04 -6.95
C ALA A 62 0.65 7.36 -5.69
N ALA A 63 1.45 7.25 -4.63
CA ALA A 63 1.04 6.75 -3.34
C ALA A 63 0.07 7.75 -2.73
N VAL A 64 -1.16 7.29 -2.54
CA VAL A 64 -2.15 7.99 -1.74
C VAL A 64 -1.69 7.91 -0.29
N THR A 65 -1.23 9.03 0.27
CA THR A 65 -0.81 9.11 1.67
C THR A 65 -1.92 9.72 2.53
N ALA A 66 -1.83 9.54 3.86
CA ALA A 66 -2.75 10.21 4.77
C ALA A 66 -2.69 11.73 4.61
N GLU A 67 -1.50 12.29 4.35
CA GLU A 67 -1.30 13.71 4.08
C GLU A 67 -1.95 14.14 2.76
N SER A 68 -1.82 13.36 1.68
CA SER A 68 -2.43 13.72 0.39
C SER A 68 -3.96 13.69 0.48
N LEU A 69 -4.54 12.64 1.07
CA LEU A 69 -5.99 12.55 1.30
C LEU A 69 -6.50 13.66 2.24
N SER A 70 -5.72 13.98 3.28
CA SER A 70 -6.07 15.08 4.20
C SER A 70 -6.08 16.44 3.49
N ALA A 71 -5.18 16.66 2.52
CA ALA A 71 -5.17 17.86 1.70
C ALA A 71 -6.38 17.92 0.76
N GLU A 72 -6.70 16.82 0.07
CA GLU A 72 -7.89 16.71 -0.79
C GLU A 72 -9.19 16.97 -0.02
N LEU A 73 -9.32 16.42 1.20
CA LEU A 73 -10.48 16.65 2.07
C LEU A 73 -10.59 18.11 2.55
N GLU A 74 -9.46 18.79 2.78
CA GLU A 74 -9.44 20.19 3.16
C GLU A 74 -9.86 21.11 2.00
N GLU A 75 -9.45 20.78 0.78
CA GLU A 75 -9.90 21.46 -0.43
C GLU A 75 -11.40 21.24 -0.66
N ALA A 76 -11.88 20.00 -0.55
CA ALA A 76 -13.31 19.69 -0.63
C ALA A 76 -14.12 20.43 0.43
N ARG A 77 -13.61 20.54 1.66
CA ARG A 77 -14.23 21.34 2.73
C ARG A 77 -14.28 22.83 2.36
N SER A 78 -13.20 23.37 1.80
CA SER A 78 -13.14 24.79 1.40
C SER A 78 -14.15 25.11 0.30
N ILE A 79 -14.26 24.25 -0.71
CA ILE A 79 -15.27 24.35 -1.78
C ILE A 79 -16.67 24.26 -1.17
N ALA A 80 -16.93 23.28 -0.30
CA ALA A 80 -18.23 23.13 0.35
C ALA A 80 -18.63 24.38 1.18
N LEU A 81 -17.67 25.03 1.85
CA LEU A 81 -17.93 26.28 2.58
C LEU A 81 -18.25 27.44 1.63
N ALA A 82 -17.54 27.55 0.51
CA ALA A 82 -17.81 28.57 -0.50
C ALA A 82 -19.21 28.41 -1.11
N GLU A 83 -19.63 27.16 -1.37
CA GLU A 83 -20.95 26.80 -1.89
C GLU A 83 -22.05 26.77 -0.80
N LYS A 84 -21.73 27.17 0.44
CA LYS A 84 -22.63 27.15 1.62
C LYS A 84 -23.23 25.77 1.94
N GLN A 85 -22.56 24.69 1.52
CA GLN A 85 -22.92 23.30 1.78
C GLN A 85 -22.33 22.82 3.12
N ALA A 86 -22.94 23.26 4.22
CA ALA A 86 -22.45 22.94 5.57
C ALA A 86 -22.34 21.43 5.84
N SER A 87 -23.29 20.62 5.36
CA SER A 87 -23.28 19.16 5.52
C SER A 87 -22.09 18.49 4.82
N ALA A 88 -21.73 18.96 3.62
CA ALA A 88 -20.57 18.48 2.89
C ALA A 88 -19.25 18.87 3.58
N ALA A 89 -19.16 20.09 4.11
CA ALA A 89 -18.00 20.55 4.89
C ALA A 89 -17.79 19.73 6.18
N VAL A 90 -18.87 19.41 6.90
CA VAL A 90 -18.83 18.51 8.06
C VAL A 90 -18.41 17.11 7.65
N SER A 91 -18.93 16.59 6.54
CA SER A 91 -18.57 15.25 6.03
C SER A 91 -17.09 15.16 5.68
N ALA A 92 -16.52 16.19 5.04
CA ALA A 92 -15.09 16.25 4.75
C ALA A 92 -14.24 16.29 6.03
N THR A 93 -14.67 17.06 7.04
CA THR A 93 -14.02 17.12 8.36
C THR A 93 -14.05 15.76 9.06
N MET A 94 -15.19 15.05 9.01
CA MET A 94 -15.34 13.71 9.57
C MET A 94 -14.50 12.67 8.81
N GLY A 95 -14.40 12.78 7.49
CA GLY A 95 -13.50 11.96 6.68
C GLY A 95 -12.05 12.11 7.15
N LYS A 96 -11.62 13.34 7.42
CA LYS A 96 -10.28 13.63 7.92
C LYS A 96 -10.07 13.08 9.33
N ALA A 97 -11.04 13.22 10.22
CA ALA A 97 -10.98 12.62 11.56
C ALA A 97 -10.82 11.09 11.50
N LYS A 98 -11.57 10.41 10.61
CA LYS A 98 -11.46 8.96 10.40
C LYS A 98 -10.08 8.54 9.88
N LEU A 99 -9.48 9.30 8.95
CA LEU A 99 -8.12 9.00 8.45
C LEU A 99 -7.09 8.98 9.58
N PHE A 100 -7.22 9.86 10.57
CA PHE A 100 -6.33 9.92 11.73
C PHE A 100 -6.79 9.07 12.92
N GLY A 101 -7.84 8.25 12.76
CA GLY A 101 -8.40 7.42 13.84
C GLY A 101 -9.08 8.21 14.96
N ILE A 102 -9.30 9.51 14.79
CA ILE A 102 -9.95 10.37 15.77
C ILE A 102 -11.46 10.16 15.68
N GLY A 103 -12.07 9.63 16.75
CA GLY A 103 -13.51 9.40 16.80
C GLY A 103 -13.99 8.13 16.06
N VAL A 104 -13.08 7.19 15.77
CA VAL A 104 -13.47 5.84 15.35
C VAL A 104 -14.01 5.10 16.57
N GLU A 105 -15.31 4.83 16.57
CA GLU A 105 -15.95 4.03 17.62
C GLU A 105 -15.68 2.55 17.38
N HIS A 106 -14.95 1.92 18.30
CA HIS A 106 -14.78 0.47 18.30
C HIS A 106 -16.11 -0.18 18.69
N ARG A 107 -16.81 -0.75 17.70
CA ARG A 107 -18.04 -1.51 17.94
C ARG A 107 -17.75 -2.67 18.88
N ARG A 108 -18.26 -2.60 20.11
CA ARG A 108 -18.26 -3.73 21.04
C ARG A 108 -19.39 -4.67 20.64
N VAL A 109 -19.03 -5.83 20.08
CA VAL A 109 -19.99 -6.90 19.81
C VAL A 109 -20.15 -7.70 21.11
N SER A 110 -21.38 -7.80 21.60
CA SER A 110 -21.74 -8.66 22.73
C SER A 110 -22.76 -9.70 22.25
N GLY A 111 -22.58 -10.95 22.67
CA GLY A 111 -23.40 -12.08 22.25
C GLY A 111 -22.82 -13.40 22.73
N THR A 112 -23.59 -14.48 22.63
CA THR A 112 -23.12 -15.83 22.95
C THR A 112 -22.27 -16.35 21.79
N ILE A 113 -20.98 -16.58 22.03
CA ILE A 113 -20.10 -17.27 21.08
C ILE A 113 -20.23 -18.77 21.39
N GLY A 114 -20.72 -19.56 20.43
CA GLY A 114 -20.73 -21.03 20.57
C GLY A 114 -19.30 -21.56 20.49
N LEU A 115 -18.86 -22.32 21.49
CA LEU A 115 -17.59 -23.05 21.39
C LEU A 115 -17.74 -24.14 20.31
N VAL A 116 -16.91 -24.05 19.28
CA VAL A 116 -16.74 -25.11 18.26
C VAL A 116 -15.37 -25.74 18.48
N THR A 117 -15.33 -27.07 18.55
CA THR A 117 -14.06 -27.81 18.54
C THR A 117 -13.48 -27.75 17.13
N VAL A 118 -12.44 -26.94 16.93
CA VAL A 118 -11.74 -26.84 15.64
C VAL A 118 -10.74 -27.99 15.55
N THR A 119 -10.90 -28.88 14.58
CA THR A 119 -9.95 -29.95 14.29
C THR A 119 -9.01 -29.54 13.15
N PRO A 120 -7.83 -30.19 13.00
CA PRO A 120 -6.92 -29.92 11.88
C PRO A 120 -7.60 -30.03 10.50
N LYS A 121 -8.57 -30.95 10.36
CA LYS A 121 -9.34 -31.12 9.12
C LYS A 121 -10.23 -29.93 8.78
N ASP A 122 -10.68 -29.18 9.80
CA ASP A 122 -11.50 -27.98 9.60
C ASP A 122 -10.64 -26.78 9.17
N LEU A 123 -9.34 -26.82 9.45
CA LEU A 123 -8.37 -25.79 9.06
C LEU A 123 -7.86 -25.97 7.62
N GLU A 124 -7.88 -27.20 7.10
CA GLU A 124 -7.44 -27.52 5.73
C GLU A 124 -8.30 -26.85 4.65
N GLY A 125 -9.56 -26.51 4.96
CA GLY A 125 -10.48 -25.85 4.04
C GLY A 125 -10.40 -24.31 4.03
N LEU A 126 -9.58 -23.70 4.90
CA LEU A 126 -9.47 -22.25 5.01
C LEU A 126 -8.41 -21.70 4.06
N THR A 127 -8.68 -20.51 3.51
CA THR A 127 -7.68 -19.74 2.76
C THR A 127 -6.57 -19.21 3.68
N GLU A 128 -5.43 -18.84 3.10
CA GLU A 128 -4.30 -18.24 3.86
C GLU A 128 -4.74 -16.98 4.63
N ASP A 129 -5.61 -16.15 4.04
CA ASP A 129 -6.13 -14.93 4.68
C ASP A 129 -7.05 -15.25 5.88
N GLU A 130 -7.85 -16.31 5.78
CA GLU A 130 -8.72 -16.77 6.87
C GLU A 130 -7.91 -17.38 8.01
N LEU A 131 -6.87 -18.16 7.69
CA LEU A 131 -5.96 -18.72 8.69
C LEU A 131 -5.18 -17.62 9.41
N ALA A 132 -4.65 -16.64 8.68
CA ALA A 132 -3.97 -15.48 9.26
C ALA A 132 -4.90 -14.61 10.13
N SER A 133 -6.20 -14.60 9.83
CA SER A 133 -7.21 -13.93 10.66
C SER A 133 -7.47 -14.70 11.95
N LEU A 134 -7.48 -16.03 11.89
CA LEU A 134 -7.63 -16.91 13.06
C LEU A 134 -6.42 -16.80 14.00
N GLU A 135 -5.20 -16.81 13.47
CA GLU A 135 -3.96 -16.63 14.23
C GLU A 135 -3.94 -15.29 14.96
N ARG A 136 -4.32 -14.20 14.28
CA ARG A 136 -4.41 -12.86 14.89
C ARG A 136 -5.47 -12.78 16.01
N ALA A 137 -6.52 -13.59 15.93
CA ALA A 137 -7.59 -13.63 16.92
C ALA A 137 -7.28 -14.56 18.11
N TYR A 138 -6.35 -15.51 17.97
CA TYR A 138 -6.01 -16.50 18.99
C TYR A 138 -5.71 -15.90 20.39
N PRO A 139 -4.90 -14.83 20.53
CA PRO A 139 -4.64 -14.22 21.84
C PRO A 139 -5.88 -13.65 22.52
N VAL A 140 -6.91 -13.27 21.74
CA VAL A 140 -8.19 -12.81 22.27
C VAL A 140 -9.01 -13.98 22.77
N PHE A 141 -9.01 -15.11 22.04
CA PHE A 141 -9.68 -16.34 22.47
C PHE A 141 -9.09 -16.92 23.76
N GLU A 142 -7.77 -16.88 23.93
CA GLU A 142 -7.11 -17.26 25.19
C GLU A 142 -7.57 -16.37 26.36
N LYS A 143 -7.55 -15.04 26.18
CA LYS A 143 -8.00 -14.08 27.21
C LYS A 143 -9.46 -14.25 27.62
N LEU A 144 -10.29 -14.75 26.70
CA LEU A 144 -11.70 -15.05 26.95
C LEU A 144 -11.92 -16.48 27.49
N GLY A 145 -10.86 -17.29 27.65
CA GLY A 145 -10.96 -18.66 28.16
C GLY A 145 -11.60 -19.63 27.16
N LEU A 146 -11.61 -19.30 25.87
CA LEU A 146 -12.24 -20.11 24.81
C LEU A 146 -11.30 -21.18 24.24
N VAL A 147 -10.00 -21.11 24.57
CA VAL A 147 -9.00 -22.10 24.16
C VAL A 147 -8.70 -23.01 25.35
N GLY A 148 -9.20 -24.24 25.30
CA GLY A 148 -8.81 -25.27 26.24
C GLY A 148 -7.45 -25.85 25.84
N GLY A 149 -6.46 -25.79 26.75
CA GLY A 149 -5.24 -26.57 26.59
C GLY A 149 -5.61 -28.05 26.56
N ASN A 150 -5.07 -28.81 25.60
CA ASN A 150 -5.00 -30.26 25.70
C ASN A 150 -4.22 -30.58 26.99
N HIS A 151 -4.91 -30.70 28.12
CA HIS A 151 -4.42 -31.52 29.21
C HIS A 151 -4.49 -32.96 28.72
N SER A 152 -3.47 -33.36 27.98
CA SER A 152 -3.04 -34.76 27.93
C SER A 152 -2.80 -35.19 29.37
N GLY A 153 -3.79 -35.84 29.98
CA GLY A 153 -3.63 -36.51 31.25
C GLY A 153 -2.61 -37.62 31.10
N GLU A 154 -1.38 -37.35 31.52
CA GLU A 154 -0.54 -38.36 32.16
C GLU A 154 -1.25 -38.74 33.47
N GLY A 155 -1.75 -39.97 33.57
CA GLY A 155 -2.43 -40.43 34.78
C GLY A 155 -2.97 -41.85 34.70
N ALA A 156 -2.12 -42.78 35.17
CA ALA A 156 -2.37 -44.16 35.61
C ALA A 156 -2.54 -45.26 34.53
#